data_AF-A0A540VPB4-F1
#
_entry.id   AF-A0A540VPB4-F1
#
_cell.length_a   1.000
_cell.length_b   1.000
_cell.length_c   1.000
_cell.angle_alpha   90.00
_cell.angle_beta   90.00
_cell.angle_gamma   90.00
#
_symmetry.space_group_name_H-M   'P 1'
#
loop_
_entity.id
_entity.type
_entity.pdbx_description
1 polymer ?
#
loop_
_entity_poly.entity_id
_entity_poly.type
_entity_poly.pdbx_seq_one_letter_code
_entity_poly.pdbx_strand_id
1 'polypeptide(L)'
;MSDNAYHPKSPKQKLEPCELEIFTFARQIGVACAICLLVGSTGLIATSGQETWGFAHWFYLMLVTIGLGGTLIVQRFLRILMKHTRKELSIFDRHEMKI
;
A
#
# COMPACT_ATOMS: atom_id res chain seq x y z
N MET A 1 -45.07 -2.55 18.34
CA MET A 1 -44.10 -3.36 19.11
C MET A 1 -43.05 -3.82 18.11
N SER A 2 -41.77 -3.54 18.37
CA SER A 2 -40.71 -3.30 17.40
C SER A 2 -40.51 -4.33 16.28
N ASP A 3 -40.65 -3.88 15.03
CA ASP A 3 -40.02 -4.49 13.86
C ASP A 3 -38.54 -4.10 13.85
N ASN A 4 -37.69 -5.00 14.33
CA ASN A 4 -36.24 -4.88 14.20
C ASN A 4 -35.84 -5.13 12.74
N ALA A 5 -35.89 -4.08 11.91
CA ALA A 5 -35.29 -4.08 10.59
C ALA A 5 -33.76 -4.13 10.74
N TYR A 6 -33.23 -5.34 10.70
CA TYR A 6 -31.82 -5.65 10.51
C TYR A 6 -31.40 -5.02 9.17
N HIS A 7 -30.69 -3.89 9.17
CA HIS A 7 -30.04 -3.39 7.96
C HIS A 7 -28.82 -4.28 7.69
N PRO A 8 -28.81 -5.14 6.64
CA PRO A 8 -27.57 -5.76 6.23
C PRO A 8 -26.63 -4.64 5.76
N LYS A 9 -25.43 -4.66 6.35
CA LYS A 9 -24.30 -3.80 6.00
C LYS A 9 -24.22 -3.60 4.49
N SER A 10 -24.20 -2.32 4.09
CA SER A 10 -23.77 -1.74 2.82
C SER A 10 -23.21 -2.76 1.83
N PRO A 11 -23.77 -2.89 0.61
CA PRO A 11 -23.16 -3.72 -0.41
C PRO A 11 -21.72 -3.25 -0.58
N LYS A 12 -20.78 -4.18 -0.42
CA LYS A 12 -19.37 -3.97 -0.73
C LYS A 12 -19.33 -3.45 -2.16
N GLN A 13 -19.09 -2.16 -2.30
CA GLN A 13 -18.83 -1.52 -3.57
C GLN A 13 -17.69 -2.30 -4.21
N LYS A 14 -18.02 -3.11 -5.22
CA LYS A 14 -17.04 -3.81 -6.03
C LYS A 14 -16.21 -2.70 -6.65
N LEU A 15 -14.98 -2.51 -6.16
CA LEU A 15 -13.95 -1.80 -6.91
C LEU A 15 -14.00 -2.35 -8.34
N GLU A 16 -14.01 -1.47 -9.33
CA GLU A 16 -13.94 -1.91 -10.71
C GLU A 16 -12.72 -2.83 -10.88
N PRO A 17 -12.79 -3.89 -11.69
CA PRO A 17 -11.72 -4.88 -11.80
C PRO A 17 -10.34 -4.25 -12.07
N CYS A 18 -10.30 -3.13 -12.80
CA CYS A 18 -9.10 -2.33 -13.04
C CYS A 18 -8.54 -1.67 -11.76
N GLU A 19 -9.40 -1.09 -10.91
CA GLU A 19 -8.96 -0.50 -9.64
C GLU A 19 -8.45 -1.55 -8.65
N LEU A 20 -9.08 -2.74 -8.65
CA LEU A 20 -8.65 -3.87 -7.84
C LEU A 20 -7.27 -4.38 -8.27
N GLU A 21 -7.02 -4.48 -9.58
CA GLU A 21 -5.70 -4.85 -10.11
C GLU A 21 -4.63 -3.84 -9.71
N ILE A 22 -4.90 -2.54 -9.89
CA ILE A 22 -3.96 -1.46 -9.51
C ILE A 22 -3.67 -1.51 -8.00
N PHE A 23 -4.68 -1.71 -7.17
CA PHE A 23 -4.51 -1.82 -5.73
C PHE A 23 -3.68 -3.05 -5.34
N THR A 24 -3.93 -4.19 -5.98
CA THR A 24 -3.21 -5.43 -5.71
C THR A 24 -1.75 -5.32 -6.14
N PHE A 25 -1.50 -4.70 -7.29
CA PHE A 25 -0.15 -4.44 -7.80
C PHE A 25 0.61 -3.46 -6.88
N ALA A 26 -0.02 -2.36 -6.46
CA ALA A 26 0.56 -1.43 -5.51
C ALA A 26 0.88 -2.10 -4.17
N ARG A 27 0.01 -3.00 -3.69
CA ARG A 27 0.25 -3.80 -2.48
C ARG A 27 1.45 -4.74 -2.65
N GLN A 28 1.56 -5.44 -3.77
CA GLN A 28 2.70 -6.33 -4.06
C GLN A 28 4.02 -5.56 -4.09
N ILE A 29 4.06 -4.41 -4.75
CA ILE A 29 5.24 -3.53 -4.77
C ILE A 29 5.56 -3.06 -3.34
N GLY A 30 4.55 -2.66 -2.56
CA GLY A 30 4.73 -2.27 -1.17
C GLY A 30 5.36 -3.37 -0.30
N VAL A 31 4.91 -4.61 -0.47
CA VAL A 31 5.48 -5.79 0.22
C VAL A 31 6.91 -6.04 -0.23
N ALA A 32 7.20 -5.98 -1.54
CA ALA A 32 8.55 -6.14 -2.06
C ALA A 32 9.51 -5.08 -1.51
N CYS A 33 9.11 -3.81 -1.49
CA CYS A 33 9.90 -2.73 -0.90
C CYS A 33 10.15 -2.92 0.60
N ALA A 34 9.15 -3.41 1.35
CA ALA A 34 9.30 -3.73 2.77
C ALA A 34 10.32 -4.86 2.99
N ILE A 35 10.29 -5.90 2.15
CA ILE A 35 11.29 -6.98 2.20
C ILE A 35 12.68 -6.43 1.89
N CYS A 36 12.82 -5.58 0.86
CA CYS A 36 14.12 -4.95 0.55
C CYS A 36 14.66 -4.11 1.72
N LEU A 37 13.81 -3.37 2.43
CA LEU A 37 14.19 -2.63 3.63
C LEU A 37 14.67 -3.56 4.75
N LEU A 38 13.93 -4.63 5.03
CA LEU A 38 14.28 -5.59 6.08
C LEU A 38 15.59 -6.32 5.77
N VAL A 39 15.75 -6.79 4.54
CA VAL A 39 16.95 -7.50 4.09
C VAL A 39 18.15 -6.56 4.04
N GLY A 40 17.98 -5.37 3.48
CA GLY A 40 19.04 -4.36 3.39
C GLY A 40 19.52 -3.90 4.78
N SER A 41 18.60 -3.58 5.69
CA SER A 41 18.96 -3.16 7.05
C SER A 41 19.64 -4.29 7.84
N THR A 42 19.10 -5.50 7.78
CA THR A 42 19.70 -6.68 8.44
C THR A 42 21.10 -6.97 7.88
N GLY A 43 21.27 -6.90 6.56
CA GLY A 43 22.55 -7.09 5.88
C GLY A 43 23.58 -6.03 6.25
N LEU A 44 23.18 -4.76 6.38
CA LEU A 44 24.06 -3.68 6.86
C LEU A 44 24.49 -3.90 8.30
N ILE A 45 23.58 -4.31 9.19
CA ILE A 45 23.91 -4.62 10.58
C ILE A 45 24.90 -5.80 10.63
N ALA A 46 24.63 -6.86 9.88
CA ALA A 46 25.48 -8.05 9.85
C ALA A 46 26.88 -7.76 9.29
N THR A 47 27.01 -6.83 8.34
CA THR A 47 28.28 -6.47 7.71
C THR A 47 29.01 -5.31 8.39
N SER A 48 28.44 -4.72 9.43
CA SER A 48 28.95 -3.50 10.11
C SER A 48 30.33 -3.64 10.77
N GLY A 49 30.88 -4.86 10.87
CA GLY A 49 32.20 -5.13 11.44
C GLY A 49 33.19 -5.79 10.47
N GLN A 50 32.87 -5.94 9.18
CA GLN A 50 33.77 -6.59 8.21
C GLN A 50 34.20 -5.62 7.10
N GLU A 51 35.44 -5.13 7.18
CA GLU A 51 36.04 -4.18 6.22
C GLU A 51 36.24 -4.78 4.81
N THR A 52 36.27 -6.10 4.68
CA THR A 52 36.50 -6.79 3.40
C THR A 52 35.25 -6.89 2.51
N TRP A 53 34.06 -6.55 3.03
CA TRP A 53 32.78 -6.73 2.33
C TRP A 53 32.23 -5.44 1.72
N GLY A 54 33.11 -4.52 1.32
CA GLY A 54 32.71 -3.22 0.76
C GLY A 54 31.64 -3.34 -0.34
N PHE A 55 31.79 -4.29 -1.27
CA PHE A 55 30.80 -4.51 -2.35
C PHE A 55 29.42 -4.93 -1.83
N ALA A 56 29.35 -5.80 -0.83
CA ALA A 56 28.06 -6.20 -0.24
C ALA A 56 27.43 -5.09 0.59
N HIS A 57 28.25 -4.28 1.27
CA HIS A 57 27.78 -3.10 1.98
C HIS A 57 27.06 -2.11 1.03
N TRP A 58 27.64 -1.85 -0.15
CA TRP A 58 26.99 -1.04 -1.20
C TRP A 58 25.69 -1.66 -1.72
N PHE A 59 25.65 -2.98 -1.89
CA PHE A 59 24.44 -3.70 -2.29
C PHE A 59 23.31 -3.56 -1.25
N TYR A 60 23.61 -3.76 0.04
CA TYR A 60 22.63 -3.59 1.11
C TYR A 60 22.20 -2.13 1.30
N LEU A 61 23.10 -1.17 1.12
CA LEU A 61 22.75 0.26 1.07
C LEU A 61 21.77 0.56 -0.08
N MET A 62 22.01 0.03 -1.27
CA MET A 62 21.10 0.18 -2.41
C MET A 62 19.73 -0.46 -2.15
N LEU A 63 19.68 -1.62 -1.51
CA LEU A 63 18.43 -2.25 -1.11
C LEU A 63 17.63 -1.38 -0.13
N VAL A 64 18.31 -0.76 0.84
CA VAL A 64 17.66 0.16 1.79
C VAL A 64 17.14 1.40 1.07
N THR A 65 17.94 2.06 0.22
CA THR A 65 17.50 3.28 -0.48
C THR A 65 16.35 3.01 -1.45
N ILE A 66 16.41 1.93 -2.23
CA ILE A 66 15.31 1.50 -3.12
C ILE A 66 14.07 1.14 -2.31
N GLY A 67 14.23 0.41 -1.20
CA GLY A 67 13.14 0.07 -0.32
C GLY A 67 12.44 1.32 0.24
N LEU A 68 13.21 2.29 0.73
CA LEU A 68 12.69 3.52 1.33
C LEU A 68 12.00 4.41 0.30
N GLY A 69 12.64 4.60 -0.87
CA GLY A 69 12.07 5.34 -1.99
C GLY A 69 10.78 4.70 -2.52
N GLY A 70 10.80 3.38 -2.72
CA GLY A 70 9.65 2.63 -3.21
C GLY A 70 8.47 2.66 -2.24
N THR A 71 8.69 2.53 -0.94
CA THR A 71 7.62 2.63 0.07
C THR A 71 6.98 4.02 0.08
N LEU A 72 7.76 5.09 -0.03
CA LEU A 72 7.23 6.46 -0.08
C LEU A 72 6.37 6.69 -1.33
N ILE A 73 6.82 6.20 -2.49
CA ILE A 73 6.06 6.29 -3.75
C ILE A 73 4.76 5.52 -3.64
N VAL A 74 4.79 4.26 -3.22
CA VAL A 74 3.61 3.41 -3.05
C VAL A 74 2.61 4.01 -2.06
N GLN A 75 3.08 4.53 -0.92
CA GLN A 75 2.20 5.23 0.03
C GLN A 75 1.53 6.44 -0.59
N ARG A 76 2.25 7.22 -1.41
CA ARG A 76 1.72 8.41 -2.07
C ARG A 76 0.65 8.02 -3.09
N PHE A 77 0.90 7.01 -3.90
CA PHE A 77 -0.07 6.48 -4.87
C PHE A 77 -1.31 5.90 -4.18
N LEU A 78 -1.14 5.07 -3.14
CA LEU A 78 -2.26 4.51 -2.38
C LEU A 78 -3.13 5.60 -1.72
N ARG A 79 -2.52 6.68 -1.20
CA ARG A 79 -3.28 7.83 -0.69
C ARG A 79 -4.06 8.55 -1.78
N ILE A 80 -3.48 8.72 -2.96
CA ILE A 80 -4.16 9.37 -4.09
C ILE A 80 -5.34 8.54 -4.54
N LEU A 81 -5.15 7.23 -4.73
CA LEU A 81 -6.21 6.27 -5.05
C LEU A 81 -7.33 6.30 -3.99
N MET A 82 -6.99 6.17 -2.70
CA MET A 82 -7.99 6.25 -1.62
C MET A 82 -8.76 7.58 -1.59
N LYS A 83 -8.11 8.70 -1.91
CA LYS A 83 -8.79 10.00 -2.01
C LYS A 83 -9.73 10.05 -3.20
N HIS A 84 -9.35 9.46 -4.33
CA HIS A 84 -10.18 9.41 -5.53
C HIS A 84 -11.42 8.54 -5.31
N THR A 85 -11.23 7.31 -4.81
CA THR A 85 -12.31 6.38 -4.48
C THR A 85 -13.28 6.98 -3.46
N ARG A 86 -12.80 7.72 -2.43
CA ARG A 86 -13.69 8.41 -1.50
C ARG A 86 -14.53 9.52 -2.14
N LYS A 87 -13.98 10.27 -3.10
CA LYS A 87 -14.73 11.33 -3.78
C LYS A 87 -15.82 10.74 -4.67
N GLU A 88 -15.50 9.68 -5.40
CA GLU A 88 -16.46 8.91 -6.20
C GLU A 88 -17.60 8.37 -5.34
N LEU A 89 -17.29 7.80 -4.16
CA LEU A 89 -18.30 7.39 -3.17
C LEU A 89 -19.21 8.55 -2.74
N SER A 90 -18.64 9.72 -2.44
CA SER A 90 -19.40 10.85 -1.92
C SER A 90 -20.38 11.45 -2.93
N ILE A 91 -20.13 11.24 -4.23
CA ILE A 91 -21.01 11.69 -5.31
C ILE A 91 -22.20 10.72 -5.45
N PHE A 92 -21.95 9.40 -5.35
CA PHE A 92 -23.02 8.39 -5.39
C PHE A 92 -23.90 8.39 -4.13
N ASP A 93 -23.32 8.52 -2.94
CA ASP A 93 -24.04 8.63 -1.66
C ASP A 93 -25.01 9.82 -1.65
N ARG A 94 -24.62 10.93 -2.28
CA ARG A 94 -25.45 12.14 -2.39
C ARG A 94 -26.55 12.01 -3.45
N HIS A 95 -26.44 11.05 -4.38
CA HIS A 95 -27.43 10.78 -5.42
C HIS A 95 -28.50 9.78 -4.94
N GLU A 96 -28.15 8.84 -4.05
CA GLU A 96 -29.12 7.95 -3.39
C GLU A 96 -29.99 8.67 -2.36
N MET A 97 -29.54 9.78 -1.76
CA MET A 97 -30.35 10.59 -0.84
C MET A 97 -31.40 11.49 -1.54
N LYS A 98 -31.56 11.40 -2.86
CA LYS A 98 -32.43 12.29 -3.64
C LYS A 98 -33.63 11.60 -4.32
N ILE A 99 -33.88 10.33 -3.99
CA ILE A 99 -35.08 9.58 -4.41
C ILE A 99 -36.03 9.46 -3.21
#